data_AF-K1S6B0-F1
#
_entry.id   AF-K1S6B0-F1
#
_cell.length_a   1.000
_cell.length_b   1.000
_cell.length_c   1.000
_cell.angle_alpha   90.00
_cell.angle_beta   90.00
_cell.angle_gamma   90.00
#
_symmetry.space_group_name_H-M   'P 1'
#
loop_
_entity.id
_entity.type
_entity.pdbx_description
1 polymer ?
#
loop_
_entity_poly.entity_id
_entity_poly.type
_entity_poly.pdbx_seq_one_letter_code
_entity_poly.pdbx_strand_id
1 'polypeptide(L)'
;RMKMVIEVLTKYNININDPELLDMLINEAKYAQIHCDYLAPLIKPFKTLGAITIPIIAFVAQKIDEAATQDEMITMAAQAITLILLIFSLIFLLTPTIKELLYIDYNKYNEFIYDMRQIKLFYAKEDSSSTN
;
A
#
# COMPACT_ATOMS: atom_id res chain seq x y z
N ARG A 1 -2.95 -21.90 4.15
CA ARG A 1 -3.32 -20.98 3.06
C ARG A 1 -3.01 -21.59 1.70
N MET A 2 -1.75 -21.84 1.36
CA MET A 2 -1.37 -22.60 0.15
C MET A 2 -2.17 -23.90 -0.08
N LYS A 3 -2.41 -24.72 0.95
CA LYS A 3 -3.27 -25.92 0.83
C LYS A 3 -4.70 -25.61 0.34
N MET A 4 -5.31 -24.52 0.82
CA MET A 4 -6.64 -24.09 0.36
C MET A 4 -6.59 -23.63 -1.10
N VAL A 5 -5.50 -22.99 -1.52
CA VAL A 5 -5.30 -22.64 -2.94
C VAL A 5 -5.24 -23.91 -3.78
N ILE A 6 -4.42 -24.90 -3.40
CA ILE A 6 -4.34 -26.19 -4.07
C ILE A 6 -5.71 -26.87 -4.15
N GLU A 7 -6.46 -26.93 -3.04
CA GLU A 7 -7.82 -27.52 -3.01
C GLU A 7 -8.77 -26.83 -3.99
N VAL A 8 -8.71 -25.50 -4.10
CA VAL A 8 -9.50 -24.74 -5.07
C VAL A 8 -9.07 -25.05 -6.50
N LEU A 9 -7.77 -25.04 -6.81
CA LEU A 9 -7.27 -25.34 -8.15
C LEU A 9 -7.69 -26.76 -8.58
N THR A 10 -7.52 -27.75 -7.71
CA THR A 10 -7.95 -29.14 -7.94
C THR A 10 -9.46 -29.23 -8.15
N LYS A 11 -10.27 -28.51 -7.36
CA LYS A 11 -11.73 -28.48 -7.51
C LYS A 11 -12.16 -27.99 -8.90
N TYR A 12 -11.42 -27.07 -9.50
CA TYR A 12 -11.68 -26.55 -10.85
C TYR A 12 -10.88 -27.28 -11.94
N ASN A 13 -10.28 -28.44 -11.63
CA ASN A 13 -9.54 -29.28 -12.55
C ASN A 13 -8.34 -28.54 -13.21
N ILE A 14 -7.74 -27.61 -12.47
CA ILE A 14 -6.53 -26.88 -12.86
C ILE A 14 -5.32 -27.74 -12.51
N ASN A 15 -4.47 -28.03 -13.49
CA ASN A 15 -3.25 -28.81 -13.28
C ASN A 15 -2.18 -27.96 -12.57
N ILE A 16 -1.89 -28.28 -11.30
CA ILE A 16 -0.87 -27.58 -10.50
C ILE A 16 0.57 -27.91 -10.92
N ASN A 17 0.76 -28.93 -11.75
CA ASN A 17 2.06 -29.32 -12.28
C ASN A 17 2.34 -28.67 -13.65
N ASP A 18 1.40 -27.91 -14.19
CA ASP A 18 1.57 -27.16 -15.42
C ASP A 18 2.12 -25.75 -15.12
N PRO A 19 3.42 -25.50 -15.32
CA PRO A 19 4.02 -24.21 -14.99
C PRO A 19 3.51 -23.06 -15.86
N GLU A 20 3.07 -23.32 -17.09
CA GLU A 20 2.52 -22.29 -17.98
C GLU A 20 1.15 -21.84 -17.50
N LEU A 21 0.30 -22.80 -17.09
CA LEU A 21 -1.00 -22.53 -16.49
C LEU A 21 -0.86 -21.71 -15.20
N LEU A 22 0.10 -22.07 -14.34
CA LEU A 22 0.38 -21.31 -13.12
C LEU A 22 0.87 -19.89 -13.42
N ASP A 23 1.72 -19.70 -14.45
CA ASP A 23 2.18 -18.37 -14.86
C ASP A 23 1.04 -17.51 -15.41
N MET A 24 0.11 -18.09 -16.18
CA MET A 24 -1.09 -17.38 -16.64
C MET A 24 -1.93 -16.88 -15.46
N LEU A 25 -2.20 -17.73 -14.47
CA LEU A 25 -2.96 -17.36 -13.27
C LEU A 25 -2.24 -16.28 -12.43
N ILE A 26 -0.91 -16.37 -12.32
CA ILE A 26 -0.11 -15.33 -11.64
C ILE A 26 -0.19 -14.00 -12.39
N ASN A 27 -0.13 -14.02 -13.73
CA ASN A 27 -0.17 -12.81 -14.53
C ASN A 27 -1.54 -12.14 -14.49
N GLU A 28 -2.63 -12.93 -14.54
CA GLU A 28 -3.98 -12.41 -14.36
C GLU A 28 -4.17 -11.79 -12.97
N ALA A 29 -3.66 -12.46 -11.92
CA ALA A 29 -3.70 -11.93 -10.57
C ALA A 29 -2.91 -10.61 -10.43
N LYS A 30 -1.75 -10.47 -11.08
CA LYS A 30 -1.00 -9.20 -11.11
C LYS A 30 -1.76 -8.12 -11.86
N TYR A 31 -2.40 -8.47 -12.98
CA TYR A 31 -3.21 -7.54 -13.73
C TYR A 31 -4.36 -7.01 -12.87
N ALA A 32 -5.12 -7.88 -12.22
CA ALA A 32 -6.18 -7.49 -11.30
C ALA A 32 -5.66 -6.70 -10.09
N GLN A 33 -4.49 -7.07 -9.55
CA GLN A 33 -3.86 -6.39 -8.43
C GLN A 33 -3.58 -4.91 -8.73
N ILE A 34 -3.08 -4.58 -9.93
CA ILE A 34 -2.81 -3.19 -10.34
C ILE A 34 -4.10 -2.36 -10.36
N HIS A 35 -5.24 -2.96 -10.71
CA HIS A 35 -6.54 -2.29 -10.71
C HIS A 35 -7.09 -2.07 -9.30
N CYS A 36 -6.58 -2.81 -8.31
CA CYS A 36 -6.88 -2.63 -6.89
C CYS A 36 -5.88 -1.73 -6.17
N ASP A 37 -4.96 -1.05 -6.87
CA ASP A 37 -4.08 -0.07 -6.25
C ASP A 37 -4.82 1.28 -6.09
N TYR A 38 -5.61 1.38 -5.03
CA TYR A 38 -6.43 2.56 -4.73
C TYR A 38 -5.61 3.79 -4.29
N LEU A 39 -4.35 3.62 -3.85
CA LEU A 39 -3.52 4.73 -3.41
C LEU A 39 -2.70 5.34 -4.54
N ALA A 40 -2.34 4.57 -5.57
CA ALA A 40 -1.57 5.07 -6.71
C ALA A 40 -2.20 6.33 -7.36
N PRO A 41 -3.53 6.41 -7.59
CA PRO A 41 -4.17 7.62 -8.11
C PRO A 41 -4.06 8.84 -7.18
N LEU A 42 -3.92 8.63 -5.87
CA LEU A 42 -3.88 9.70 -4.87
C LEU A 42 -2.49 10.35 -4.74
N ILE A 43 -1.42 9.71 -5.22
CA ILE A 43 -0.07 10.25 -5.15
C ILE A 43 0.04 11.62 -5.84
N LYS A 44 -0.62 11.78 -7.00
CA LYS A 44 -0.61 13.03 -7.77
C LYS A 44 -1.27 14.20 -7.02
N PRO A 45 -2.53 14.08 -6.53
CA PRO A 45 -3.13 15.15 -5.74
C PRO A 45 -2.36 15.47 -4.46
N PHE A 46 -1.78 14.48 -3.76
CA PHE A 46 -0.94 14.76 -2.59
C PHE A 46 0.32 15.58 -2.93
N LYS A 47 1.01 15.26 -4.03
CA LYS A 47 2.15 16.07 -4.51
C LYS A 47 1.73 17.51 -4.85
N THR A 48 0.60 17.68 -5.52
CA THR A 48 0.06 19.01 -5.83
C THR A 48 -0.27 19.80 -4.56
N LEU A 49 -0.91 19.18 -3.57
CA LEU A 49 -1.20 19.82 -2.29
C LEU A 49 0.08 20.27 -1.58
N GLY A 50 1.10 19.40 -1.51
CA GLY A 50 2.39 19.74 -0.94
C GLY A 50 3.07 20.94 -1.63
N ALA A 51 3.00 21.01 -2.96
CA ALA A 51 3.54 22.13 -3.73
C ALA A 51 2.85 23.47 -3.42
N ILE A 52 1.53 23.46 -3.17
CA ILE A 52 0.74 24.64 -2.82
C ILE A 52 0.94 25.06 -1.35
N THR A 53 1.37 24.13 -0.48
CA THR A 53 1.52 24.42 0.96
C THR A 53 2.65 25.41 1.23
N ILE A 54 3.76 25.34 0.47
CA ILE A 54 4.93 26.22 0.58
C ILE A 54 4.54 27.71 0.42
N PRO A 55 3.91 28.16 -0.68
CA PRO A 55 3.52 29.56 -0.84
C PRO A 55 2.46 30.03 0.17
N ILE A 56 1.57 29.13 0.65
CA ILE A 56 0.60 29.47 1.70
C ILE A 56 1.31 29.75 3.03
N ILE A 57 2.25 28.89 3.43
CA ILE A 57 3.03 29.10 4.66
C ILE A 57 3.83 30.41 4.57
N ALA A 58 4.47 30.68 3.44
CA ALA A 58 5.21 31.93 3.23
C ALA A 58 4.31 33.18 3.33
N PHE A 59 3.12 33.14 2.72
CA PHE A 59 2.14 34.23 2.78
C PHE A 59 1.64 34.47 4.21
N VAL A 60 1.32 33.41 4.96
CA VAL A 60 0.85 33.50 6.35
C VAL A 60 1.96 34.02 7.26
N ALA A 61 3.20 33.54 7.10
CA ALA A 61 4.34 34.01 7.89
C ALA A 61 4.60 35.51 7.68
N GLN A 62 4.53 36.00 6.42
CA GLN A 62 4.68 37.41 6.10
C GLN A 62 3.60 38.28 6.77
N LYS A 63 2.37 37.77 6.88
CA LYS A 63 1.26 38.49 7.52
C LYS A 63 1.35 38.55 9.05
N ILE A 64 1.99 37.57 9.67
CA ILE A 64 2.16 37.51 11.13
C ILE A 64 3.30 38.45 11.58
N ASP A 65 4.40 38.50 10.83
CA ASP A 65 5.56 39.35 11.11
C ASP A 65 5.21 40.85 11.09
N GLU A 66 4.24 41.25 10.27
CA GLU A 66 3.76 42.63 10.16
C GLU A 66 2.86 43.08 11.35
N ALA A 67 2.34 42.16 12.18
CA ALA A 67 1.22 42.45 13.08
C ALA A 67 1.38 42.02 14.55
N ALA A 68 2.32 41.12 14.90
CA ALA A 68 2.33 40.45 16.20
C ALA A 68 3.41 40.97 17.18
N THR A 69 3.06 41.01 18.47
CA THR A 69 4.01 41.33 19.56
C THR A 69 4.88 40.12 19.95
N GLN A 70 5.99 40.33 20.67
CA GLN A 70 6.97 39.28 20.98
C GLN A 70 6.37 38.07 21.73
N ASP A 71 5.47 38.29 22.70
CA ASP A 71 4.80 37.19 23.43
C ASP A 71 3.78 36.43 22.57
N GLU A 72 3.09 37.13 21.66
CA GLU A 72 2.20 36.49 20.68
C GLU A 72 3.00 35.61 19.73
N MET A 73 4.18 36.08 19.27
CA MET A 73 5.07 35.29 18.42
C MET A 73 5.54 33.99 19.10
N ILE A 74 5.89 34.05 20.38
CA ILE A 74 6.29 32.86 21.16
C ILE A 74 5.12 31.87 21.30
N THR A 75 3.92 32.38 21.59
CA THR A 75 2.72 31.55 21.77
C THR A 75 2.30 30.88 20.45
N MET A 76 2.33 31.63 19.34
CA MET A 76 2.05 31.10 18.01
C MET A 76 3.07 30.05 17.58
N ALA A 77 4.36 30.25 17.87
CA ALA A 77 5.39 29.26 17.58
C ALA A 77 5.15 27.95 18.35
N ALA A 78 4.82 28.03 19.64
CA ALA A 78 4.50 26.85 20.46
C ALA A 78 3.26 26.10 19.94
N GLN A 79 2.21 26.83 19.54
CA GLN A 79 1.01 26.25 18.92
C GLN A 79 1.33 25.59 17.57
N ALA A 80 2.13 26.23 16.73
CA ALA A 80 2.55 25.67 15.43
C ALA A 80 3.33 24.36 15.62
N ILE A 81 4.28 24.31 16.55
CA ILE A 81 5.03 23.09 16.88
C ILE A 81 4.09 21.99 17.38
N THR A 82 3.17 22.33 18.28
CA THR A 82 2.18 21.39 18.82
C THR A 82 1.30 20.82 17.70
N LEU A 83 0.83 21.67 16.79
CA LEU A 83 0.03 21.27 15.65
C LEU A 83 0.80 20.33 14.71
N ILE A 84 2.07 20.63 14.43
CA ILE A 84 2.94 19.77 13.61
C ILE A 84 3.06 18.39 14.26
N LEU A 85 3.33 18.32 15.57
CA LEU A 85 3.44 17.04 16.29
C LEU A 85 2.12 16.25 16.30
N LEU A 86 0.98 16.92 16.42
CA LEU A 86 -0.34 16.29 16.35
C LEU A 86 -0.62 15.74 14.96
N ILE A 87 -0.30 16.48 13.90
CA ILE A 87 -0.45 16.01 12.51
C ILE A 87 0.44 14.79 12.27
N PHE A 88 1.71 14.81 12.69
CA PHE A 88 2.60 13.65 12.57
C PHE A 88 2.06 12.44 13.33
N SER A 89 1.59 12.64 14.57
CA SER A 89 1.01 11.56 15.38
C SER A 89 -0.25 10.98 14.73
N LEU A 90 -1.11 11.84 14.16
CA LEU A 90 -2.32 11.44 13.48
C LEU A 90 -2.00 10.65 12.19
N ILE A 91 -1.03 11.10 11.39
CA ILE A 91 -0.57 10.36 10.21
C ILE A 91 -0.05 8.97 10.62
N PHE A 92 0.77 8.89 11.67
CA PHE A 92 1.31 7.63 12.15
C PHE A 92 0.20 6.67 12.62
N LEU A 93 -0.82 7.19 13.30
CA LEU A 93 -1.97 6.41 13.75
C LEU A 93 -2.85 5.92 12.58
N LEU A 94 -3.11 6.79 11.60
CA LEU A 94 -4.02 6.47 10.50
C LEU A 94 -3.39 5.62 9.40
N THR A 95 -2.08 5.73 9.18
CA THR A 95 -1.35 5.01 8.12
C THR A 95 -1.62 3.50 8.12
N PRO A 96 -1.46 2.75 9.24
CA PRO A 96 -1.75 1.32 9.25
C PRO A 96 -3.22 1.02 8.96
N THR A 97 -4.16 1.78 9.51
CA THR A 97 -5.60 1.57 9.29
C THR A 97 -6.02 1.85 7.84
N ILE A 98 -5.52 2.93 7.24
CA ILE A 98 -5.78 3.27 5.84
C ILE A 98 -5.18 2.19 4.92
N LYS A 99 -3.97 1.73 5.21
CA LYS A 99 -3.35 0.62 4.47
C LYS A 99 -4.20 -0.64 4.61
N GLU A 100 -4.61 -0.99 5.82
CA GLU A 100 -5.40 -2.19 6.04
C GLU A 100 -6.76 -2.13 5.38
N LEU A 101 -7.43 -0.97 5.32
CA LEU A 101 -8.74 -0.80 4.68
C LEU A 101 -8.67 -0.69 3.16
N LEU A 102 -7.74 0.11 2.62
CA LEU A 102 -7.66 0.38 1.19
C LEU A 102 -6.85 -0.67 0.43
N TYR A 103 -5.90 -1.35 1.07
CA TYR A 103 -5.08 -2.40 0.42
C TYR A 103 -5.60 -3.82 0.67
N ILE A 104 -6.84 -4.02 1.16
CA ILE A 104 -7.38 -5.37 1.42
C ILE A 104 -7.27 -6.24 0.16
N ASP A 105 -7.83 -5.78 -0.95
CA ASP A 105 -7.89 -6.59 -2.16
C ASP A 105 -6.53 -6.70 -2.82
N TYR A 106 -5.74 -5.63 -2.83
CA TYR A 106 -4.34 -5.67 -3.26
C TYR A 106 -3.53 -6.72 -2.49
N ASN A 107 -3.70 -6.77 -1.16
CA ASN A 107 -3.01 -7.72 -0.29
C ASN A 107 -3.49 -9.16 -0.56
N LYS A 108 -4.80 -9.38 -0.76
CA LYS A 108 -5.31 -10.71 -1.16
C LYS A 108 -4.64 -11.23 -2.44
N TYR A 109 -4.47 -10.38 -3.45
CA TYR A 109 -3.76 -10.77 -4.67
C TYR A 109 -2.28 -11.05 -4.40
N ASN A 110 -1.62 -10.26 -3.55
CA ASN A 110 -0.24 -10.50 -3.14
C ASN A 110 -0.08 -11.88 -2.47
N GLU A 111 -1.01 -12.21 -1.59
CA GLU A 111 -1.08 -13.50 -0.90
C GLU A 111 -1.30 -14.66 -1.85
N PHE A 112 -2.23 -14.52 -2.80
CA PHE A 112 -2.48 -15.51 -3.84
C PHE A 112 -1.27 -15.71 -4.76
N ILE A 113 -0.68 -14.63 -5.27
CA ILE A 113 0.52 -14.67 -6.12
C ILE A 113 1.67 -15.36 -5.39
N TYR A 114 1.84 -15.08 -4.09
CA TYR A 114 2.83 -15.74 -3.26
C TYR A 114 2.57 -17.26 -3.19
N ASP A 115 1.35 -17.68 -2.83
CA ASP A 115 1.00 -19.10 -2.73
C ASP A 115 1.18 -19.81 -4.09
N MET A 116 0.80 -19.18 -5.21
CA MET A 116 1.00 -19.72 -6.57
C MET A 116 2.47 -19.92 -6.93
N ARG A 117 3.34 -18.97 -6.57
CA ARG A 117 4.80 -19.10 -6.77
C ARG A 117 5.37 -20.25 -5.96
N GLN A 118 4.89 -20.44 -4.73
CA GLN A 118 5.32 -21.55 -3.88
C GLN A 118 4.87 -22.90 -4.47
N ILE A 119 3.63 -23.01 -4.98
CA ILE A 119 3.15 -24.21 -5.67
C ILE A 119 4.04 -24.51 -6.88
N LYS A 120 4.33 -23.51 -7.72
CA LYS A 120 5.22 -23.66 -8.88
C LYS A 120 6.63 -24.12 -8.49
N LEU A 121 7.18 -23.62 -7.38
CA LEU A 121 8.55 -23.92 -6.94
C LEU A 121 8.67 -25.30 -6.27
N PHE A 122 7.70 -25.68 -5.44
CA PHE A 122 7.82 -26.80 -4.52
C PHE A 122 6.94 -28.00 -4.89
N TYR A 123 5.74 -27.79 -5.45
CA TYR A 123 4.81 -28.88 -5.77
C TYR A 123 5.00 -29.45 -7.18
N ALA A 124 5.22 -28.59 -8.18
CA ALA A 124 5.46 -29.06 -9.56
C ALA A 124 6.74 -29.90 -9.71
N LYS A 125 7.60 -29.95 -8.69
CA LYS A 125 8.90 -30.65 -8.70
C LYS A 125 8.87 -32.01 -7.98
N GLU A 126 7.97 -32.22 -7.02
CA GLU A 126 7.88 -33.47 -6.23
C GLU A 126 7.49 -34.69 -7.10
N ASP A 127 6.65 -34.49 -8.12
CA ASP A 127 6.28 -35.56 -9.06
C ASP A 127 7.44 -36.01 -9.97
N SER A 128 8.48 -35.19 -10.13
CA SER A 128 9.64 -35.53 -10.97
C SER A 128 10.75 -36.30 -10.24
N SER A 129 10.79 -36.24 -8.90
CA SER A 129 11.83 -36.89 -8.09
C SER A 129 11.41 -38.21 -7.44
N SER A 130 10.11 -38.53 -7.44
CA SER A 130 9.56 -39.75 -6.85
C SER A 130 9.51 -40.94 -7.81
N THR A 131 10.07 -40.79 -9.03
CA THR A 131 10.13 -41.85 -10.06
C THR A 131 11.54 -42.42 -10.31
N ASN A 132 12.47 -42.28 -9.36
CA ASN A 132 13.80 -42.90 -9.43
C ASN A 132 14.00 -43.97 -8.35
#